data_AF-A0A6A1VZA9-F1
#
_entry.id   AF-A0A6A1VZA9-F1
#
_cell.length_a   1.000
_cell.length_b   1.000
_cell.length_c   1.000
_cell.angle_alpha   90.00
_cell.angle_beta   90.00
_cell.angle_gamma   90.00
#
_symmetry.space_group_name_H-M   'P 1'
#
loop_
_entity.id
_entity.type
_entity.pdbx_description
1 polymer ?
#
loop_
_entity_poly.entity_id
_entity_poly.type
_entity_poly.pdbx_seq_one_letter_code
_entity_poly.pdbx_strand_id
1 'polypeptide(L)'
;MDNQFESCQAVAKKHNEKWFNELLDGSLRLLDVGNVARDALLQTKERILEFQSTLRRRRGSRMELAKEVEKYLTCRKVVKKAMQKASQRMQSNFKEKSNDSLPIVTMLKGVEKTTILAFESLLTFMVGTKLQSKSSSWSLVSKLVHPKRVTCEDEEANEFEKLDAALQSLINHKTSQSDSTEQVENVQDCLGELESSIQNFEEALEHLSRRLVKTRVSLLNIFNH
;
A
#
# COMPACT_ATOMS: atom_id res chain seq x y z
N MET A 1 -34.38 27.60 34.08
CA MET A 1 -32.96 27.32 33.81
C MET A 1 -32.76 25.87 33.36
N ASP A 2 -33.69 24.97 33.65
CA ASP A 2 -33.58 23.52 33.35
C ASP A 2 -33.61 23.19 31.84
N ASN A 3 -34.42 23.89 31.03
CA ASN A 3 -34.50 23.63 29.57
C ASN A 3 -33.19 23.90 28.80
N GLN A 4 -32.32 24.78 29.30
CA GLN A 4 -31.07 25.15 28.62
C GLN A 4 -29.96 24.13 28.93
N PHE A 5 -30.02 23.48 30.10
CA PHE A 5 -29.09 22.44 30.51
C PHE A 5 -29.38 21.11 29.80
N GLU A 6 -30.67 20.73 29.68
CA GLU A 6 -31.10 19.55 28.90
C GLU A 6 -30.74 19.67 27.42
N SER A 7 -30.89 20.86 26.82
CA SER A 7 -30.53 21.11 25.42
C SER A 7 -29.02 20.94 25.18
N CYS A 8 -28.17 21.39 26.10
CA CYS A 8 -26.71 21.22 25.98
C CYS A 8 -26.30 19.75 26.13
N GLN A 9 -26.94 19.00 27.02
CA GLN A 9 -26.66 17.58 27.24
C GLN A 9 -27.08 16.71 26.04
N ALA A 10 -28.21 17.03 25.40
CA ALA A 10 -28.66 16.37 24.17
C ALA A 10 -27.72 16.62 22.98
N VAL A 11 -27.21 17.86 22.83
CA VAL A 11 -26.25 18.22 21.77
C VAL A 11 -24.91 17.50 21.95
N ALA A 12 -24.39 17.43 23.20
CA ALA A 12 -23.15 16.71 23.51
C ALA A 12 -23.27 15.22 23.23
N LYS A 13 -24.40 14.59 23.59
CA LYS A 13 -24.65 13.17 23.31
C LYS A 13 -24.67 12.88 21.80
N LYS A 14 -25.38 13.71 21.03
CA LYS A 14 -25.46 13.58 19.57
C LYS A 14 -24.10 13.78 18.88
N HIS A 15 -23.28 14.72 19.37
CA HIS A 15 -21.92 14.94 18.87
C HIS A 15 -21.03 13.71 19.14
N ASN A 16 -21.14 13.11 20.33
CA ASN A 16 -20.39 11.90 20.69
C ASN A 16 -20.80 10.69 19.83
N GLU A 17 -22.10 10.50 19.59
CA GLU A 17 -22.60 9.44 18.69
C GLU A 17 -22.10 9.61 17.25
N LYS A 18 -22.09 10.84 16.73
CA LYS A 18 -21.57 11.13 15.38
C LYS A 18 -20.09 10.76 15.26
N TRP A 19 -19.24 11.30 16.13
CA TRP A 19 -17.81 11.03 16.10
C TRP A 19 -17.50 9.54 16.30
N PHE A 20 -18.24 8.87 17.19
CA PHE A 20 -18.10 7.44 17.42
C PHE A 20 -18.42 6.62 16.16
N ASN A 21 -19.52 6.94 15.48
CA ASN A 21 -19.89 6.29 14.23
C ASN A 21 -18.83 6.53 13.14
N GLU A 22 -18.25 7.73 13.08
CA GLU A 22 -17.15 8.02 12.15
C GLU A 22 -15.88 7.23 12.45
N LEU A 23 -15.52 7.07 13.72
CA LEU A 23 -14.39 6.23 14.15
C LEU A 23 -14.63 4.76 13.79
N LEU A 24 -15.84 4.25 14.01
CA LEU A 24 -16.22 2.91 13.61
C LEU A 24 -16.17 2.76 12.09
N ASP A 25 -16.75 3.67 11.33
CA ASP A 25 -16.66 3.65 9.86
C ASP A 25 -15.19 3.67 9.39
N GLY A 26 -14.37 4.53 9.99
CA GLY A 26 -12.93 4.59 9.75
C GLY A 26 -12.22 3.26 9.97
N SER A 27 -12.48 2.61 11.10
CA SER A 27 -11.92 1.27 11.40
C SER A 27 -12.33 0.21 10.37
N LEU A 28 -13.56 0.26 9.87
CA LEU A 28 -14.05 -0.69 8.88
C LEU A 28 -13.38 -0.45 7.52
N ARG A 29 -13.26 0.80 7.08
CA ARG A 29 -12.54 1.17 5.86
C ARG A 29 -11.07 0.71 5.91
N LEU A 30 -10.41 0.85 7.06
CA LEU A 30 -9.04 0.36 7.25
C LEU A 30 -8.93 -1.16 7.15
N LEU A 31 -9.90 -1.90 7.68
CA LEU A 31 -9.98 -3.35 7.50
C LEU A 31 -10.17 -3.74 6.03
N ASP A 32 -11.05 -3.04 5.31
CA ASP A 32 -11.28 -3.28 3.88
C ASP A 32 -10.01 -3.01 3.06
N VAL A 33 -9.31 -1.90 3.34
CA VAL A 33 -8.01 -1.58 2.72
C VAL A 33 -6.97 -2.65 3.05
N GLY A 34 -6.90 -3.09 4.30
CA GLY A 34 -5.99 -4.14 4.73
C GLY A 34 -6.25 -5.48 4.05
N ASN A 35 -7.51 -5.85 3.84
CA ASN A 35 -7.88 -7.04 3.08
C ASN A 35 -7.44 -6.93 1.61
N VAL A 36 -7.70 -5.78 0.97
CA VAL A 36 -7.25 -5.53 -0.41
C VAL A 36 -5.72 -5.61 -0.54
N ALA A 37 -4.98 -5.05 0.43
CA ALA A 37 -3.52 -5.13 0.46
C ALA A 37 -3.05 -6.58 0.63
N ARG A 38 -3.64 -7.33 1.58
CA ARG A 38 -3.32 -8.74 1.82
C ARG A 38 -3.57 -9.60 0.58
N ASP A 39 -4.73 -9.45 -0.07
CA ASP A 39 -5.07 -10.20 -1.27
C ASP A 39 -4.09 -9.92 -2.43
N ALA A 40 -3.63 -8.67 -2.55
CA ALA A 40 -2.65 -8.27 -3.56
C ALA A 40 -1.24 -8.81 -3.27
N LEU A 41 -0.84 -8.85 -1.99
CA LEU A 41 0.40 -9.47 -1.55
C LEU A 41 0.38 -10.98 -1.83
N LEU A 42 -0.70 -11.67 -1.46
CA LEU A 42 -0.90 -13.10 -1.73
C LEU A 42 -0.81 -13.42 -3.23
N GLN A 43 -1.51 -12.64 -4.06
CA GLN A 43 -1.43 -12.79 -5.52
C GLN A 43 -0.01 -12.57 -6.05
N THR A 44 0.71 -11.57 -5.53
CA THR A 44 2.10 -11.34 -5.94
C THR A 44 2.99 -12.51 -5.54
N LYS A 45 2.84 -13.02 -4.31
CA LYS A 45 3.60 -14.16 -3.79
C LYS A 45 3.38 -15.41 -4.63
N GLU A 46 2.13 -15.72 -4.97
CA GLU A 46 1.82 -16.84 -5.86
C GLU A 46 2.55 -16.70 -7.20
N ARG A 47 2.57 -15.51 -7.81
CA ARG A 47 3.32 -15.26 -9.05
C ARG A 47 4.82 -15.40 -8.88
N ILE A 48 5.38 -14.95 -7.75
CA ILE A 48 6.80 -15.11 -7.44
C ILE A 48 7.17 -16.59 -7.37
N LEU A 49 6.38 -17.39 -6.64
CA LEU A 49 6.60 -18.83 -6.49
C LEU A 49 6.44 -19.59 -7.82
N GLU A 50 5.44 -19.24 -8.63
CA GLU A 50 5.27 -19.78 -9.98
C GLU A 50 6.47 -19.46 -10.87
N PHE A 51 6.97 -18.23 -10.81
CA PHE A 51 8.12 -17.78 -11.58
C PHE A 51 9.41 -18.49 -11.13
N GLN A 52 9.75 -18.46 -9.84
CA GLN A 52 10.89 -19.19 -9.28
C GLN A 52 10.84 -20.67 -9.65
N SER A 53 9.66 -21.28 -9.55
CA SER A 53 9.50 -22.68 -9.92
C SER A 53 9.72 -22.91 -11.42
N THR A 54 9.36 -21.96 -12.28
CA THR A 54 9.61 -22.04 -13.73
C THR A 54 11.10 -21.91 -14.02
N LEU A 55 11.81 -20.98 -13.36
CA LEU A 55 13.25 -20.81 -13.46
C LEU A 55 14.01 -22.09 -13.02
N ARG A 56 13.60 -22.72 -11.91
CA ARG A 56 14.25 -23.94 -11.40
C ARG A 56 14.04 -25.15 -12.31
N ARG A 57 12.82 -25.33 -12.84
CA ARG A 57 12.47 -26.51 -13.65
C ARG A 57 13.01 -26.44 -15.08
N ARG A 58 13.27 -25.24 -15.61
CA ARG A 58 13.54 -25.07 -17.04
C ARG A 58 14.77 -24.19 -17.29
N ARG A 59 15.72 -24.74 -18.05
CA ARG A 59 16.56 -23.95 -18.97
C ARG A 59 15.71 -23.57 -20.19
N GLY A 60 14.62 -22.84 -19.94
CA GLY A 60 13.56 -22.59 -20.91
C GLY A 60 14.06 -21.78 -22.10
N SER A 61 13.39 -21.88 -23.24
CA SER A 61 13.66 -20.96 -24.35
C SER A 61 13.38 -19.53 -23.89
N ARG A 62 14.09 -18.55 -24.46
CA ARG A 62 13.89 -17.12 -24.19
C ARG A 62 12.42 -16.68 -24.32
N MET A 63 11.65 -17.34 -25.19
CA MET A 63 10.23 -17.09 -25.39
C MET A 63 9.37 -17.47 -24.18
N GLU A 64 9.62 -18.64 -23.58
CA GLU A 64 8.88 -19.09 -22.39
C GLU A 64 9.20 -18.19 -21.18
N LEU A 65 10.47 -17.79 -21.04
CA LEU A 65 10.88 -16.83 -20.01
C LEU A 65 10.17 -15.49 -20.18
N ALA A 66 10.15 -14.94 -21.40
CA ALA A 66 9.46 -13.69 -21.70
C ALA A 66 7.96 -13.76 -21.36
N LYS A 67 7.30 -14.90 -21.62
CA LYS A 67 5.91 -15.13 -21.25
C LYS A 67 5.69 -15.11 -19.74
N GLU A 68 6.59 -15.70 -18.96
CA GLU A 68 6.48 -15.69 -17.50
C GLU A 68 6.69 -14.28 -16.93
N VAL A 69 7.67 -13.55 -17.46
CA VAL A 69 7.87 -12.14 -17.10
C VAL A 69 6.64 -11.30 -17.44
N GLU A 70 6.01 -11.53 -18.60
CA GLU A 70 4.79 -10.82 -18.99
C GLU A 70 3.62 -11.07 -18.02
N LYS A 71 3.45 -12.32 -17.55
CA LYS A 71 2.43 -12.65 -16.53
C LYS A 71 2.68 -11.88 -15.24
N TYR A 72 3.92 -11.88 -14.73
CA TYR A 72 4.28 -11.13 -13.53
C TYR A 72 4.00 -9.63 -13.72
N LEU A 73 4.46 -9.03 -14.82
CA LEU A 73 4.26 -7.60 -15.09
C LEU A 73 2.77 -7.24 -15.24
N THR A 74 1.95 -8.15 -15.75
CA THR A 74 0.50 -7.97 -15.82
C THR A 74 -0.12 -7.99 -14.42
N CYS A 75 0.26 -8.96 -13.59
CA CYS A 75 -0.14 -9.01 -12.17
C CYS A 75 0.28 -7.73 -11.44
N ARG A 76 1.54 -7.31 -11.63
CA ARG A 76 2.10 -6.08 -11.07
C ARG A 76 1.27 -4.85 -11.40
N LYS A 77 0.82 -4.69 -12.65
CA LYS A 77 -0.07 -3.57 -13.04
C LYS A 77 -1.41 -3.60 -12.32
N VAL A 78 -2.00 -4.79 -12.16
CA VAL A 78 -3.27 -4.97 -11.43
C VAL A 78 -3.09 -4.60 -9.97
N VAL A 79 -2.02 -5.08 -9.32
CA VAL A 79 -1.67 -4.73 -7.94
C VAL A 79 -1.49 -3.23 -7.77
N LYS A 80 -0.66 -2.57 -8.59
CA LYS A 80 -0.46 -1.11 -8.53
C LYS A 80 -1.79 -0.34 -8.62
N LYS A 81 -2.67 -0.75 -9.54
CA LYS A 81 -4.00 -0.13 -9.71
C LYS A 81 -4.91 -0.36 -8.50
N ALA A 82 -4.87 -1.55 -7.90
CA ALA A 82 -5.65 -1.86 -6.71
C ALA A 82 -5.17 -1.02 -5.51
N MET A 83 -3.85 -0.90 -5.31
CA MET A 83 -3.28 -0.13 -4.20
C MET A 83 -3.57 1.37 -4.33
N GLN A 84 -3.48 1.93 -5.54
CA GLN A 84 -3.87 3.32 -5.80
C GLN A 84 -5.34 3.58 -5.47
N LYS A 85 -6.24 2.68 -5.86
CA LYS A 85 -7.66 2.77 -5.52
C LYS A 85 -7.90 2.65 -4.02
N ALA A 86 -7.20 1.75 -3.34
CA ALA A 86 -7.28 1.59 -1.89
C ALA A 86 -6.83 2.87 -1.15
N SER A 87 -5.71 3.47 -1.60
CA SER A 87 -5.20 4.73 -1.04
C SER A 87 -6.21 5.88 -1.19
N GLN A 88 -6.87 5.98 -2.36
CA GLN A 88 -7.91 7.01 -2.60
C GLN A 88 -9.13 6.82 -1.70
N ARG A 89 -9.57 5.57 -1.48
CA ARG A 89 -10.70 5.24 -0.58
C ARG A 89 -10.40 5.59 0.87
N MET A 90 -9.14 5.50 1.28
CA MET A 90 -8.73 5.82 2.64
C MET A 90 -8.71 7.33 2.90
N GLN A 91 -8.33 8.15 1.92
CA GLN A 91 -8.15 9.61 2.08
C GLN A 91 -9.45 10.43 2.11
N SER A 92 -10.61 9.85 1.79
CA SER A 92 -11.82 10.63 1.47
C SER A 92 -12.44 11.42 2.64
N ASN A 93 -12.09 11.19 3.91
CA ASN A 93 -12.86 11.71 5.06
C ASN A 93 -12.09 12.43 6.20
N PHE A 94 -10.80 12.77 6.07
CA PHE A 94 -10.03 13.42 7.17
C PHE A 94 -10.29 14.92 7.41
N LYS A 95 -11.48 15.43 7.08
CA LYS A 95 -11.73 16.88 7.07
C LYS A 95 -12.25 17.48 8.38
N GLU A 96 -12.44 16.71 9.46
CA GLU A 96 -13.03 17.27 10.68
C GLU A 96 -11.98 17.74 11.71
N LYS A 97 -11.75 19.06 11.73
CA LYS A 97 -11.09 19.76 12.83
C LYS A 97 -12.13 20.09 13.90
N SER A 98 -12.25 19.27 14.94
CA SER A 98 -12.93 19.67 16.18
C SER A 98 -11.86 20.04 17.22
N ASN A 99 -11.79 21.31 17.61
CA ASN A 99 -10.80 21.81 18.57
C ASN A 99 -11.16 21.55 20.05
N ASP A 100 -12.39 21.12 20.34
CA ASP A 100 -12.87 20.85 21.72
C ASP A 100 -13.25 19.37 21.91
N SER A 101 -12.28 18.46 21.75
CA SER A 101 -12.52 17.03 21.99
C SER A 101 -11.92 16.55 23.31
N LEU A 102 -12.67 15.72 24.04
CA LEU A 102 -12.24 15.04 25.27
C LEU A 102 -10.86 14.36 25.07
N PRO A 103 -9.97 14.30 26.07
CA PRO A 103 -8.61 13.76 25.91
C PRO A 103 -8.57 12.37 25.25
N ILE A 104 -9.52 11.50 25.57
CA ILE A 104 -9.63 10.16 24.98
C ILE A 104 -9.94 10.21 23.47
N VAL A 105 -10.75 11.16 23.01
CA VAL A 105 -11.08 11.35 21.60
C VAL A 105 -9.84 11.81 20.84
N THR A 106 -9.07 12.74 21.42
CA THR A 106 -7.81 13.22 20.84
C THR A 106 -6.79 12.09 20.70
N MET A 107 -6.66 11.23 21.73
CA MET A 107 -5.81 10.05 21.66
C MET A 107 -6.25 9.08 20.56
N LEU A 108 -7.54 8.76 20.47
CA LEU A 108 -8.08 7.84 19.46
C LEU A 108 -7.89 8.37 18.03
N LYS A 109 -8.10 9.69 17.81
CA LYS A 109 -7.78 10.35 16.53
C LYS A 109 -6.29 10.26 16.20
N GLY A 110 -5.42 10.36 17.20
CA GLY A 110 -3.97 10.18 17.03
C GLY A 110 -3.62 8.75 16.58
N VAL A 111 -4.20 7.74 17.22
CA VAL A 111 -4.01 6.33 16.85
C VAL A 111 -4.55 6.05 15.45
N GLU A 112 -5.74 6.56 15.12
CA GLU A 112 -6.32 6.45 13.78
C GLU A 112 -5.38 7.03 12.73
N LYS A 113 -4.93 8.29 12.91
CA LYS A 113 -3.99 8.97 12.00
C LYS A 113 -2.70 8.17 11.79
N THR A 114 -2.09 7.67 12.86
CA THR A 114 -0.87 6.85 12.77
C THR A 114 -1.13 5.56 12.00
N THR A 115 -2.29 4.92 12.22
CA THR A 115 -2.68 3.71 11.51
C THR A 115 -2.83 3.96 10.01
N ILE A 116 -3.45 5.08 9.63
CA ILE A 116 -3.60 5.47 8.22
C ILE A 116 -2.23 5.68 7.58
N LEU A 117 -1.33 6.42 8.22
CA LEU A 117 0.01 6.65 7.68
C LEU A 117 0.77 5.32 7.47
N ALA A 118 0.59 4.35 8.37
CA ALA A 118 1.16 3.02 8.19
C ALA A 118 0.60 2.30 6.95
N PHE A 119 -0.73 2.36 6.74
CA PHE A 119 -1.33 1.84 5.51
C PHE A 119 -0.89 2.61 4.27
N GLU A 120 -0.80 3.94 4.31
CA GLU A 120 -0.32 4.75 3.16
C GLU A 120 1.11 4.36 2.80
N SER A 121 1.97 4.17 3.79
CA SER A 121 3.34 3.71 3.59
C SER A 121 3.38 2.33 2.92
N LEU A 122 2.61 1.37 3.41
CA LEU A 122 2.49 0.03 2.81
C LEU A 122 1.97 0.09 1.37
N LEU A 123 0.88 0.80 1.13
CA LEU A 123 0.28 0.90 -0.21
C LEU A 123 1.25 1.59 -1.19
N THR A 124 1.97 2.61 -0.73
CA THR A 124 2.99 3.31 -1.52
C THR A 124 4.16 2.39 -1.84
N PHE A 125 4.66 1.65 -0.84
CA PHE A 125 5.69 0.62 -1.01
C PHE A 125 5.28 -0.38 -2.09
N MET A 126 4.04 -0.89 -2.02
CA MET A 126 3.52 -1.82 -3.01
C MET A 126 3.34 -1.19 -4.39
N VAL A 127 3.10 0.12 -4.52
CA VAL A 127 3.03 0.80 -5.83
C VAL A 127 4.42 1.03 -6.42
N GLY A 128 5.43 1.27 -5.58
CA GLY A 128 6.75 1.75 -5.96
C GLY A 128 6.81 3.28 -6.08
N THR A 129 7.98 3.87 -5.82
CA THR A 129 8.20 5.33 -5.84
C THR A 129 8.23 5.90 -7.26
N LYS A 130 8.56 5.09 -8.28
CA LYS A 130 8.45 5.45 -9.70
C LYS A 130 7.03 5.32 -10.22
N LEU A 131 6.20 6.24 -9.78
CA LEU A 131 5.01 6.66 -10.51
C LEU A 131 5.24 7.93 -11.34
N GLN A 132 6.44 8.15 -11.91
CA GLN A 132 6.67 9.20 -12.92
C GLN A 132 7.73 8.81 -13.96
N SER A 133 7.41 7.87 -14.84
CA SER A 133 8.15 7.77 -16.12
C SER A 133 7.38 7.06 -17.24
N LYS A 134 6.06 7.28 -17.37
CA LYS A 134 5.35 6.97 -18.62
C LYS A 134 4.37 8.10 -18.98
N SER A 135 4.90 9.03 -19.78
CA SER A 135 4.19 9.82 -20.80
C SER A 135 2.81 10.40 -20.42
N SER A 136 2.81 11.62 -19.88
CA SER A 136 1.86 12.63 -20.35
C SER A 136 2.55 13.39 -21.47
N SER A 137 2.25 13.04 -22.72
CA SER A 137 2.64 13.79 -23.92
C SER A 137 1.87 15.12 -24.03
N TRP A 138 1.90 15.94 -22.98
CA TRP A 138 1.33 17.30 -22.99
C TRP A 138 2.11 18.33 -22.14
N SER A 139 3.28 18.01 -21.58
CA SER A 139 4.06 19.00 -20.82
C SER A 139 5.28 19.53 -21.58
N LEU A 140 5.14 19.82 -22.88
CA LEU A 140 6.17 20.50 -23.69
C LEU A 140 5.86 21.97 -23.99
N VAL A 141 5.12 22.65 -23.11
CA VAL A 141 5.05 24.12 -23.10
C VAL A 141 5.22 24.65 -21.68
N SER A 142 6.44 24.55 -21.14
CA SER A 142 6.94 25.56 -20.20
C SER A 142 8.47 25.63 -20.28
N LYS A 143 8.97 26.33 -21.30
CA LYS A 143 10.29 26.97 -21.20
C LYS A 143 10.11 28.25 -20.40
N LEU A 144 10.45 28.25 -19.11
CA LEU A 144 11.09 29.38 -18.44
C LEU A 144 11.45 29.03 -16.98
N VAL A 145 12.68 29.37 -16.61
CA VAL A 145 13.27 29.38 -15.26
C VAL A 145 13.57 28.01 -14.67
N HIS A 146 14.86 27.69 -14.58
CA HIS A 146 15.39 26.62 -13.74
C HIS A 146 15.21 27.00 -12.26
N PRO A 147 14.57 26.15 -11.42
CA PRO A 147 15.06 25.92 -10.09
C PRO A 147 16.00 24.72 -10.17
N LYS A 148 17.24 24.95 -9.74
CA LYS A 148 18.22 23.94 -9.37
C LYS A 148 17.52 22.93 -8.46
N ARG A 149 17.00 21.83 -9.03
CA ARG A 149 16.51 20.70 -8.24
C ARG A 149 17.75 20.13 -7.58
N VAL A 150 17.85 20.40 -6.28
CA VAL A 150 18.59 19.55 -5.36
C VAL A 150 18.13 18.13 -5.67
N THR A 151 19.04 17.34 -6.20
CA THR A 151 18.93 15.89 -6.33
C THR A 151 18.45 15.39 -4.98
N CYS A 152 17.18 15.00 -4.90
CA CYS A 152 16.68 14.24 -3.77
C CYS A 152 17.57 12.99 -3.70
N GLU A 153 18.02 12.69 -2.49
CA GLU A 153 18.81 11.51 -2.16
C GLU A 153 18.25 10.31 -2.92
N ASP A 154 19.13 9.49 -3.47
CA ASP A 154 18.83 8.28 -4.23
C ASP A 154 17.96 7.38 -3.34
N GLU A 155 16.64 7.58 -3.34
CA GLU A 155 15.72 6.76 -2.56
C GLU A 155 15.89 5.34 -3.06
N GLU A 156 16.49 4.50 -2.22
CA GLU A 156 16.79 3.12 -2.55
C GLU A 156 15.52 2.45 -3.05
N ALA A 157 15.57 1.91 -4.27
CA ALA A 157 14.43 1.26 -4.88
C ALA A 157 13.93 0.13 -3.96
N ASN A 158 12.62 0.08 -3.69
CA ASN A 158 12.06 -1.04 -2.94
C ASN A 158 12.16 -2.34 -3.75
N GLU A 159 11.95 -3.47 -3.07
CA GLU A 159 12.07 -4.83 -3.58
C GLU A 159 11.18 -5.06 -4.82
N PHE A 160 9.99 -4.46 -4.86
CA PHE A 160 9.14 -4.53 -6.05
C PHE A 160 9.77 -3.81 -7.25
N GLU A 161 10.39 -2.66 -7.04
CA GLU A 161 11.04 -1.88 -8.11
C GLU A 161 12.35 -2.49 -8.55
N LYS A 162 13.13 -3.06 -7.60
CA LYS A 162 14.32 -3.87 -7.88
C LYS A 162 13.95 -5.04 -8.80
N LEU A 163 12.91 -5.80 -8.47
CA LEU A 163 12.42 -6.89 -9.32
C LEU A 163 11.89 -6.37 -10.67
N ASP A 164 11.07 -5.31 -10.69
CA ASP A 164 10.57 -4.71 -11.93
C ASP A 164 11.75 -4.33 -12.87
N ALA A 165 12.84 -3.77 -12.35
CA ALA A 165 14.03 -3.40 -13.10
C ALA A 165 14.82 -4.63 -13.59
N ALA A 166 15.06 -5.61 -12.72
CA ALA A 166 15.76 -6.84 -13.06
C ALA A 166 15.06 -7.60 -14.20
N LEU A 167 13.73 -7.68 -14.15
CA LEU A 167 12.92 -8.31 -15.20
C LEU A 167 12.94 -7.55 -16.53
N GLN A 168 12.95 -6.22 -16.50
CA GLN A 168 13.11 -5.41 -17.73
C GLN A 168 14.49 -5.63 -18.36
N SER A 169 15.54 -5.69 -17.54
CA SER A 169 16.89 -5.99 -18.01
C SER A 169 16.94 -7.36 -18.70
N LEU A 170 16.36 -8.38 -18.06
CA LEU A 170 16.30 -9.76 -18.57
C LEU A 170 15.66 -9.86 -19.97
N ILE A 171 14.61 -9.09 -20.25
CA ILE A 171 13.93 -9.12 -21.55
C ILE A 171 14.68 -8.31 -22.61
N ASN A 172 15.18 -7.13 -22.26
CA ASN A 172 15.68 -6.13 -23.22
C ASN A 172 17.07 -6.46 -23.77
N HIS A 173 17.90 -7.20 -23.04
CA HIS A 173 19.27 -7.47 -23.47
C HIS A 173 19.37 -8.67 -24.44
N LYS A 174 19.89 -8.45 -25.66
CA LYS A 174 20.42 -9.52 -26.53
C LYS A 174 21.85 -9.83 -26.09
N THR A 175 21.98 -10.65 -25.06
CA THR A 175 23.25 -10.86 -24.36
C THR A 175 23.93 -12.17 -24.71
N SER A 176 25.25 -12.21 -24.45
CA SER A 176 26.05 -13.43 -24.52
C SER A 176 25.61 -14.44 -23.46
N GLN A 177 26.06 -15.69 -23.55
CA GLN A 177 25.63 -16.76 -22.64
C GLN A 177 26.01 -16.50 -21.17
N SER A 178 27.14 -15.83 -20.90
CA SER A 178 27.57 -15.46 -19.54
C SER A 178 26.66 -14.40 -18.92
N ASP A 179 26.36 -13.34 -19.66
CA ASP A 179 25.55 -12.21 -19.17
C ASP A 179 24.10 -12.64 -18.92
N SER A 180 23.62 -13.67 -19.63
CA SER A 180 22.30 -14.24 -19.40
C SER A 180 22.18 -15.02 -18.09
N THR A 181 23.29 -15.55 -17.57
CA THR A 181 23.31 -16.32 -16.31
C THR A 181 23.26 -15.37 -15.12
N GLU A 182 24.09 -14.33 -15.13
CA GLU A 182 24.12 -13.28 -14.09
C GLU A 182 22.77 -12.56 -13.95
N GLN A 183 22.09 -12.26 -15.07
CA GLN A 183 20.76 -11.64 -15.03
C GLN A 183 19.69 -12.54 -14.40
N VAL A 184 19.78 -13.85 -14.60
CA VAL A 184 18.85 -14.82 -14.01
C VAL A 184 19.09 -14.95 -12.52
N GLU A 185 20.35 -14.98 -12.08
CA GLU A 185 20.73 -14.98 -10.66
C GLU A 185 20.21 -13.72 -9.95
N ASN A 186 20.46 -12.54 -10.53
CA ASN A 186 19.95 -11.27 -9.99
C ASN A 186 18.41 -11.25 -9.88
N VAL A 187 17.69 -11.83 -10.84
CA VAL A 187 16.23 -11.97 -10.77
C VAL A 187 15.81 -12.93 -9.66
N GLN A 188 16.52 -14.04 -9.45
CA GLN A 188 16.23 -14.96 -8.35
C GLN A 188 16.43 -14.31 -6.98
N ASP A 189 17.50 -13.52 -6.82
CA ASP A 189 17.77 -12.78 -5.60
C ASP A 189 16.65 -11.77 -5.33
N CYS A 190 16.28 -10.96 -6.33
CA CYS A 190 15.17 -10.01 -6.22
C CYS A 190 13.83 -10.69 -5.90
N LEU A 191 13.57 -11.88 -6.47
CA LEU A 191 12.36 -12.67 -6.16
C LEU A 191 12.35 -13.12 -4.70
N GLY A 192 13.48 -13.58 -4.16
CA GLY A 192 13.61 -14.01 -2.77
C GLY A 192 13.50 -12.87 -1.77
N GLU A 193 14.10 -11.71 -2.07
CA GLU A 193 13.96 -10.50 -1.26
C GLU A 193 12.50 -10.05 -1.19
N LEU A 194 11.82 -9.97 -2.35
CA LEU A 194 10.43 -9.57 -2.42
C LEU A 194 9.50 -10.57 -1.72
N GLU A 195 9.73 -11.88 -1.87
CA GLU A 195 8.97 -12.91 -1.16
C GLU A 195 9.06 -12.76 0.36
N SER A 196 10.28 -12.53 0.86
CA SER A 196 10.54 -12.32 2.29
C SER A 196 9.87 -11.05 2.80
N SER A 197 9.95 -9.96 2.03
CA SER A 197 9.26 -8.70 2.33
C SER A 197 7.74 -8.88 2.38
N ILE A 198 7.17 -9.61 1.40
CA ILE A 198 5.74 -9.93 1.38
C ILE A 198 5.33 -10.72 2.63
N GLN A 199 6.08 -11.76 3.01
CA GLN A 199 5.79 -12.56 4.21
C GLN A 199 5.70 -11.67 5.47
N ASN A 200 6.65 -10.76 5.66
CA ASN A 200 6.65 -9.82 6.78
C ASN A 200 5.39 -8.93 6.78
N PHE A 201 4.98 -8.43 5.62
CA PHE A 201 3.78 -7.60 5.51
C PHE A 201 2.48 -8.40 5.71
N GLU A 202 2.40 -9.64 5.25
CA GLU A 202 1.25 -10.51 5.50
C GLU A 202 1.03 -10.74 7.00
N GLU A 203 2.10 -11.03 7.74
CA GLU A 203 2.06 -11.20 9.19
C GLU A 203 1.65 -9.90 9.89
N ALA A 204 2.29 -8.78 9.53
CA ALA A 204 1.98 -7.47 10.09
C ALA A 204 0.51 -7.07 9.85
N LEU A 205 -0.01 -7.28 8.64
CA LEU A 205 -1.41 -7.01 8.30
C LEU A 205 -2.37 -7.91 9.07
N GLU A 206 -2.06 -9.19 9.23
CA GLU A 206 -2.89 -10.09 10.03
C GLU A 206 -2.97 -9.63 11.49
N HIS A 207 -1.82 -9.27 12.07
CA HIS A 207 -1.77 -8.74 13.43
C HIS A 207 -2.57 -7.44 13.57
N LEU A 208 -2.40 -6.51 12.63
CA LEU A 208 -3.11 -5.23 12.62
C LEU A 208 -4.63 -5.42 12.46
N SER A 209 -5.08 -6.24 11.52
CA SER A 209 -6.49 -6.54 11.31
C SER A 209 -7.13 -7.15 12.56
N ARG A 210 -6.45 -8.10 13.21
CA ARG A 210 -6.93 -8.69 14.47
C ARG A 210 -7.04 -7.64 15.58
N ARG A 211 -6.11 -6.69 15.66
CA ARG A 211 -6.16 -5.57 16.62
C ARG A 211 -7.30 -4.60 16.31
N LEU A 212 -7.49 -4.21 15.05
CA LEU A 212 -8.58 -3.34 14.63
C LEU A 212 -9.95 -3.93 14.95
N VAL A 213 -10.15 -5.22 14.68
CA VAL A 213 -11.40 -5.91 15.05
C VAL A 213 -11.62 -5.89 16.56
N LYS A 214 -10.60 -6.22 17.36
CA LYS A 214 -10.70 -6.16 18.83
C LYS A 214 -11.05 -4.76 19.32
N THR A 215 -10.36 -3.73 18.82
CA THR A 215 -10.63 -2.33 19.16
C THR A 215 -12.06 -1.95 18.81
N ARG A 216 -12.54 -2.33 17.62
CA ARG A 216 -13.93 -2.09 17.20
C ARG A 216 -14.94 -2.74 18.15
N VAL A 217 -14.72 -4.00 18.53
CA VAL A 217 -15.59 -4.72 19.48
C VAL A 217 -15.57 -4.04 20.85
N SER A 218 -14.39 -3.67 21.37
CA SER A 218 -14.28 -2.95 22.64
C SER A 218 -15.00 -1.60 22.60
N LEU A 219 -14.86 -0.84 21.52
CA LEU A 219 -15.56 0.41 21.31
C LEU A 219 -17.08 0.22 21.28
N LEU A 220 -17.58 -0.76 20.52
CA LEU A 220 -19.01 -1.10 20.50
C LEU A 220 -19.54 -1.47 21.89
N ASN A 221 -18.77 -2.23 22.67
CA ASN A 221 -19.18 -2.63 24.01
C ASN A 221 -19.21 -1.45 25.00
N ILE A 222 -18.32 -0.47 24.85
CA ILE A 222 -18.27 0.72 25.73
C ILE A 222 -19.43 1.68 25.44
N PHE A 223 -19.86 1.81 24.18
CA PHE A 223 -20.86 2.81 23.78
C PHE A 223 -22.29 2.26 23.64
N ASN A 224 -22.47 0.93 23.62
CA ASN A 224 -23.80 0.29 23.67
C ASN A 224 -24.26 -0.06 25.10
N HIS A 225 -23.45 0.21 26.12
CA HIS A 225 -23.79 0.09 27.55
C HIS A 225 -23.79 1.46 28.22
#